data_AF-A0A2T7EPP3-F1
#
_entry.id   AF-A0A2T7EPP3-F1
#
_cell.length_a   1.000
_cell.length_b   1.000
_cell.length_c   1.000
_cell.angle_alpha   90.00
_cell.angle_beta   90.00
_cell.angle_gamma   90.00
#
_symmetry.space_group_name_H-M   'P 1'
#
loop_
_entity.id
_entity.type
_entity.pdbx_description
1 polymer ?
#
loop_
_entity_poly.entity_id
_entity_poly.type
_entity_poly.pdbx_seq_one_letter_code
_entity_poly.pdbx_strand_id
1 'polypeptide(L)'
;MEVAPLLLLPLLLLLPPAAVAAGGESAAHPGYAHGTEEACGVAVLPAPERREEFDGGRIVDISHYYRADMPAWESAEGSGEFLRLARSMRNGSDIANFSELRLTAHSGTHVDAPGHVFEHYYDAGFDVDTLDLAVLNGPALLVDVPRDKNITESLCGRKSLIQVMLAS
;
A
#
# COMPACT_ATOMS: atom_id res chain seq x y z
N MET A 1 -63.15 -38.21 -7.45
CA MET A 1 -63.36 -36.77 -7.64
C MET A 1 -62.30 -36.06 -6.83
N GLU A 2 -61.22 -35.68 -7.53
CA GLU A 2 -60.22 -34.70 -7.10
C GLU A 2 -60.89 -33.40 -6.63
N VAL A 3 -60.25 -32.63 -5.74
CA VAL A 3 -59.46 -31.44 -6.09
C VAL A 3 -58.42 -31.16 -4.99
N ALA A 4 -57.25 -30.71 -5.43
CA ALA A 4 -55.96 -30.51 -4.79
C ALA A 4 -55.86 -29.53 -3.59
N PRO A 5 -54.75 -29.60 -2.82
CA PRO A 5 -54.35 -28.62 -1.81
C PRO A 5 -53.35 -27.61 -2.40
N LEU A 6 -53.79 -26.41 -2.80
CA LEU A 6 -52.85 -25.40 -3.30
C LEU A 6 -53.41 -23.99 -3.13
N LEU A 7 -53.27 -23.38 -1.94
CA LEU A 7 -53.38 -21.92 -1.79
C LEU A 7 -52.69 -21.48 -0.47
N LEU A 8 -51.37 -21.66 -0.34
CA LEU A 8 -50.60 -21.01 0.74
C LEU A 8 -49.36 -20.22 0.28
N LEU A 9 -49.24 -19.92 -1.01
CA LEU A 9 -48.27 -18.95 -1.52
C LEU A 9 -48.94 -18.27 -2.73
N PRO A 10 -49.36 -16.99 -2.62
CA PRO A 10 -48.41 -15.93 -2.95
C PRO A 10 -48.73 -14.61 -2.22
N LEU A 11 -48.12 -14.33 -1.07
CA LEU A 11 -48.12 -12.96 -0.54
C LEU A 11 -46.85 -12.66 0.27
N LEU A 12 -45.71 -13.13 -0.22
CA LEU A 12 -44.40 -12.75 0.30
C LEU A 12 -43.46 -12.31 -0.84
N LEU A 13 -44.00 -11.62 -1.85
CA LEU A 13 -43.24 -11.11 -3.00
C LEU A 13 -43.39 -9.59 -3.20
N LEU A 14 -43.88 -8.86 -2.19
CA LEU A 14 -44.01 -7.39 -2.25
C LEU A 14 -43.20 -6.62 -1.20
N LEU A 15 -42.18 -7.24 -0.59
CA LEU A 15 -41.14 -6.44 0.02
C LEU A 15 -40.26 -5.91 -1.12
N PRO A 16 -40.18 -4.58 -1.33
CA PRO A 16 -39.17 -4.04 -2.23
C PRO A 16 -37.81 -4.58 -1.74
N PRO A 17 -36.87 -4.93 -2.63
CA PRO A 17 -35.50 -5.10 -2.19
C PRO A 17 -35.16 -3.80 -1.48
N ALA A 18 -34.95 -3.86 -0.16
CA ALA A 18 -34.29 -2.77 0.53
C ALA A 18 -33.01 -2.59 -0.27
N ALA A 19 -32.91 -1.49 -1.00
CA ALA A 19 -31.67 -1.11 -1.63
C ALA A 19 -30.67 -1.13 -0.48
N VAL A 20 -29.82 -2.15 -0.45
CA VAL A 20 -28.59 -2.07 0.31
C VAL A 20 -27.93 -0.89 -0.34
N ALA A 21 -28.08 0.28 0.29
CA ALA A 21 -27.28 1.43 -0.05
C ALA A 21 -25.87 0.88 0.00
N ALA A 22 -25.22 0.77 -1.16
CA ALA A 22 -23.79 0.57 -1.22
C ALA A 22 -23.25 1.73 -0.39
N GLY A 23 -22.93 1.44 0.88
CA GLY A 23 -22.30 2.41 1.76
C GLY A 23 -21.06 2.80 1.00
N GLY A 24 -21.03 4.02 0.47
CA GLY A 24 -19.96 4.46 -0.39
C GLY A 24 -18.65 4.09 0.29
N GLU A 25 -17.85 3.25 -0.36
CA GLU A 25 -16.58 2.81 0.19
C GLU A 25 -15.84 4.07 0.60
N SER A 26 -15.70 4.26 1.92
CA SER A 26 -14.84 5.30 2.42
C SER A 26 -13.46 4.87 1.97
N ALA A 27 -12.91 5.57 0.97
CA ALA A 27 -11.55 5.34 0.51
C ALA A 27 -10.67 5.14 1.74
N ALA A 28 -9.96 4.02 1.80
CA ALA A 28 -9.13 3.71 2.97
C ALA A 28 -8.07 4.80 3.21
N HIS A 29 -7.80 5.60 2.19
CA HIS A 29 -6.91 6.76 2.19
C HIS A 29 -7.50 7.96 1.41
N PRO A 30 -8.35 8.80 2.05
CA PRO A 30 -8.93 9.97 1.39
C PRO A 30 -7.91 11.09 1.13
N GLY A 31 -6.77 11.09 1.84
CA GLY A 31 -5.71 12.12 1.72
C GLY A 31 -4.85 12.02 0.46
N TYR A 32 -5.03 10.98 -0.35
CA TYR A 32 -4.24 10.73 -1.57
C TYR A 32 -5.12 10.67 -2.82
N ALA A 33 -6.27 11.37 -2.80
CA ALA A 33 -7.16 11.45 -3.95
C ALA A 33 -6.39 11.89 -5.20
N HIS A 34 -6.45 11.05 -6.24
CA HIS A 34 -5.94 11.36 -7.57
C HIS A 34 -6.69 12.60 -8.06
N GLY A 35 -5.96 13.68 -8.33
CA GLY A 35 -6.52 15.02 -8.50
C GLY A 35 -7.85 15.07 -9.25
N THR A 36 -8.91 15.42 -8.54
CA THR A 36 -10.16 15.90 -9.12
C THR A 36 -10.75 17.01 -8.24
N GLU A 37 -10.75 18.18 -8.88
CA GLU A 37 -11.71 19.29 -8.85
C GLU A 37 -12.02 19.96 -7.51
N GLU A 38 -11.64 21.24 -7.45
CA GLU A 38 -12.09 22.19 -6.45
C GLU A 38 -13.62 22.33 -6.51
N ALA A 39 -14.29 21.78 -5.51
CA ALA A 39 -15.65 22.18 -5.16
C ALA A 39 -15.58 23.40 -4.23
N CYS A 40 -16.21 24.51 -4.65
CA CYS A 40 -16.32 25.73 -3.85
C CYS A 40 -17.00 25.45 -2.50
N GLY A 41 -16.21 25.46 -1.43
CA GLY A 41 -16.68 25.37 -0.05
C GLY A 41 -16.11 24.18 0.73
N VAL A 42 -14.78 24.05 0.77
CA VAL A 42 -14.12 23.07 1.65
C VAL A 42 -13.48 23.84 2.80
N ALA A 43 -13.87 23.52 4.04
CA ALA A 43 -13.13 23.96 5.22
C ALA A 43 -11.65 23.59 5.00
N VAL A 44 -10.75 24.57 5.07
CA VAL A 44 -9.31 24.33 4.90
C VAL A 44 -8.87 23.38 5.99
N LEU A 45 -8.82 22.09 5.67
CA LEU A 45 -8.25 21.08 6.56
C LEU A 45 -6.75 21.34 6.65
N PRO A 46 -6.15 21.21 7.84
CA PRO A 46 -4.70 21.33 7.95
C PRO A 46 -4.05 20.27 7.06
N ALA A 47 -3.19 20.71 6.16
CA ALA A 47 -2.35 19.80 5.41
C ALA A 47 -1.41 19.08 6.39
N PRO A 48 -1.19 17.77 6.26
CA PRO A 48 -0.24 17.07 7.10
C PRO A 48 1.16 17.65 6.90
N GLU A 49 1.82 18.05 7.99
CA GLU A 49 3.20 18.50 7.95
C GLU A 49 4.10 17.34 7.54
N ARG A 50 4.84 17.48 6.44
CA ARG A 50 5.96 16.58 6.09
C ARG A 50 7.27 17.23 6.47
N ARG A 51 8.02 16.59 7.35
CA ARG A 51 9.38 17.01 7.69
C ARG A 51 10.35 16.37 6.70
N GLU A 52 10.75 17.17 5.71
CA GLU A 52 11.67 16.76 4.66
C GLU A 52 13.13 17.18 4.98
N GLU A 53 13.51 17.08 6.27
CA GLU A 53 14.83 17.48 6.77
C GLU A 53 15.37 16.48 7.80
N PHE A 54 16.65 16.13 7.67
CA PHE A 54 17.39 15.30 8.64
C PHE A 54 18.84 15.80 8.75
N ASP A 55 19.34 16.00 9.97
CA ASP A 55 20.71 16.47 10.27
C ASP A 55 21.15 17.69 9.44
N GLY A 56 20.23 18.64 9.24
CA GLY A 56 20.45 19.84 8.42
C GLY A 56 20.49 19.62 6.90
N GLY A 57 20.29 18.38 6.44
CA GLY A 57 20.14 18.01 5.03
C GLY A 57 18.68 17.86 4.61
N ARG A 58 18.43 17.93 3.30
CA ARG A 58 17.12 17.68 2.69
C ARG A 58 16.86 16.17 2.58
N ILE A 59 15.67 15.73 2.99
CA ILE A 59 15.16 14.39 2.72
C ILE A 59 14.52 14.37 1.32
N VAL A 60 14.76 13.28 0.60
CA VAL A 60 14.10 12.98 -0.66
C VAL A 60 13.51 11.58 -0.53
N ASP A 61 12.19 11.48 -0.58
CA ASP A 61 11.51 10.18 -0.59
C ASP A 61 11.80 9.45 -1.91
N ILE A 62 12.34 8.24 -1.80
CA ILE A 62 12.64 7.33 -2.92
C ILE A 62 11.77 6.07 -2.88
N SER A 63 10.72 6.10 -2.05
CA SER A 63 9.80 4.98 -1.86
C SER A 63 8.74 4.98 -2.95
N HIS A 64 8.38 3.79 -3.43
CA HIS A 64 7.19 3.64 -4.26
C HIS A 64 5.94 3.89 -3.41
N TYR A 65 5.05 4.73 -3.93
CA TYR A 65 3.73 4.92 -3.32
C TYR A 65 2.86 3.68 -3.56
N TYR A 66 2.32 3.11 -2.49
CA TYR A 66 1.45 1.93 -2.57
C TYR A 66 0.10 2.27 -3.17
N ARG A 67 -0.27 1.52 -4.21
CA ARG A 67 -1.54 1.66 -4.93
C ARG A 67 -2.03 0.29 -5.34
N ALA A 68 -3.35 0.12 -5.46
CA ALA A 68 -3.92 -1.16 -5.88
C ALA A 68 -3.47 -1.56 -7.30
N ASP A 69 -3.21 -0.57 -8.16
CA ASP A 69 -2.78 -0.74 -9.55
C ASP A 69 -1.24 -0.84 -9.72
N MET A 70 -0.46 -0.86 -8.62
CA MET A 70 0.99 -0.98 -8.75
C MET A 70 1.40 -2.37 -9.22
N PRO A 71 2.46 -2.50 -10.04
CA PRO A 71 2.97 -3.79 -10.47
C PRO A 71 3.27 -4.73 -9.30
N ALA A 72 2.95 -6.00 -9.46
CA ALA A 72 3.27 -7.05 -8.50
C ALA A 72 3.93 -8.22 -9.23
N TRP A 73 4.85 -8.92 -8.55
CA TRP A 73 5.53 -10.07 -9.12
C TRP A 73 4.51 -11.14 -9.53
N GLU A 74 4.67 -11.69 -10.74
CA GLU A 74 3.82 -12.76 -11.30
C GLU A 74 2.31 -12.46 -11.34
N SER A 75 1.90 -11.19 -11.25
CA SER A 75 0.49 -10.80 -11.42
C SER A 75 0.31 -9.87 -12.61
N ALA A 76 -0.68 -10.17 -13.45
CA ALA A 76 -1.12 -9.28 -14.52
C ALA A 76 -2.04 -8.17 -13.98
N GLU A 77 -2.69 -8.39 -12.84
CA GLU A 77 -3.64 -7.49 -12.20
C GLU A 77 -2.96 -6.46 -11.26
N GLY A 78 -1.68 -6.67 -10.92
CA GLY A 78 -0.95 -5.82 -9.98
C GLY A 78 -1.19 -6.23 -8.52
N SER A 79 -1.05 -5.27 -7.59
CA SER A 79 -1.10 -5.56 -6.15
C SER A 79 -2.51 -5.80 -5.59
N GLY A 80 -3.56 -5.40 -6.32
CA GLY A 80 -4.95 -5.60 -5.93
C GLY A 80 -5.35 -4.82 -4.67
N GLU A 81 -6.40 -5.28 -3.98
CA GLU A 81 -6.84 -4.69 -2.72
C GLU A 81 -5.85 -5.04 -1.59
N PHE A 82 -4.84 -4.18 -1.41
CA PHE A 82 -3.82 -4.34 -0.36
C PHE A 82 -4.18 -3.66 0.96
N LEU A 83 -5.14 -2.73 0.94
CA LEU A 83 -5.53 -1.92 2.09
C LEU A 83 -7.05 -1.86 2.19
N ARG A 84 -7.57 -2.22 3.37
CA ARG A 84 -8.99 -2.23 3.67
C ARG A 84 -9.28 -1.45 4.94
N LEU A 85 -10.30 -0.60 4.93
CA LEU A 85 -10.81 0.05 6.14
C LEU A 85 -11.81 -0.89 6.84
N ALA A 86 -11.30 -1.70 7.77
CA ALA A 86 -12.08 -2.73 8.46
C ALA A 86 -13.20 -2.16 9.34
N ARG A 87 -12.96 -1.02 10.00
CA ARG A 87 -13.97 -0.29 10.78
C ARG A 87 -13.67 1.20 10.72
N SER A 88 -14.69 2.05 10.59
CA SER A 88 -14.50 3.49 10.48
C SER A 88 -15.29 4.26 11.52
N MET A 89 -14.76 5.40 11.97
CA MET A 89 -15.46 6.33 12.85
C MET A 89 -16.72 6.89 12.19
N ARG A 90 -16.67 7.06 10.87
CA ARG A 90 -17.81 7.47 10.07
C ARG A 90 -18.95 6.44 10.09
N ASN A 91 -18.63 5.16 10.32
CA ASN A 91 -19.57 4.05 10.29
C ASN A 91 -19.68 3.34 11.66
N GLY A 92 -19.64 4.10 12.75
CA GLY A 92 -19.97 3.60 14.09
C GLY A 92 -18.80 3.05 14.90
N SER A 93 -17.55 3.33 14.52
CA SER A 93 -16.41 3.12 15.42
C SER A 93 -16.28 4.28 16.41
N ASP A 94 -16.44 4.02 17.70
CA ASP A 94 -16.49 5.09 18.71
C ASP A 94 -15.14 5.75 19.00
N ILE A 95 -14.02 5.12 18.63
CA ILE A 95 -12.67 5.55 19.09
C ILE A 95 -11.64 5.78 17.98
N ALA A 96 -11.75 5.10 16.83
CA ALA A 96 -10.71 5.15 15.79
C ALA A 96 -11.17 4.56 14.44
N ASN A 97 -10.43 4.88 13.38
CA ASN A 97 -10.46 4.14 12.12
C ASN A 97 -9.49 2.94 12.22
N PHE A 98 -9.95 1.75 11.87
CA PHE A 98 -9.16 0.52 11.89
C PHE A 98 -8.96 0.04 10.47
N SER A 99 -7.71 0.00 10.02
CA SER A 99 -7.33 -0.45 8.68
C SER A 99 -6.53 -1.75 8.74
N GLU A 100 -6.68 -2.58 7.71
CA GLU A 100 -5.95 -3.81 7.47
C GLU A 100 -5.06 -3.64 6.25
N LEU A 101 -3.80 -4.05 6.35
CA LEU A 101 -2.84 -4.11 5.25
C LEU A 101 -2.52 -5.57 4.94
N ARG A 102 -2.58 -5.93 3.66
CA ARG A 102 -2.19 -7.24 3.14
C ARG A 102 -1.25 -7.05 1.96
N LEU A 103 0.03 -7.25 2.20
CA LEU A 103 1.11 -7.07 1.22
C LEU A 103 2.01 -8.29 1.19
N THR A 104 2.66 -8.53 0.06
CA THR A 104 3.81 -9.44 0.01
C THR A 104 5.04 -8.68 0.53
N ALA A 105 6.03 -9.40 1.07
CA ALA A 105 7.29 -8.79 1.51
C ALA A 105 8.03 -8.05 0.37
N HIS A 106 7.77 -8.45 -0.88
CA HIS A 106 8.40 -7.91 -2.09
C HIS A 106 7.50 -6.89 -2.82
N SER A 107 6.67 -6.16 -2.09
CA SER A 107 5.83 -5.10 -2.64
C SER A 107 6.50 -3.75 -2.46
N GLY A 108 6.67 -2.97 -3.54
CA GLY A 108 7.20 -1.61 -3.48
C GLY A 108 8.71 -1.54 -3.21
N THR A 109 9.18 -0.44 -2.63
CA THR A 109 10.59 -0.29 -2.22
C THR A 109 10.82 -1.13 -0.96
N HIS A 110 11.66 -2.17 -1.02
CA HIS A 110 11.87 -3.15 0.05
C HIS A 110 13.33 -3.64 0.10
N VAL A 111 13.64 -4.48 1.09
CA VAL A 111 14.92 -5.18 1.24
C VAL A 111 14.65 -6.68 1.42
N ASP A 112 15.56 -7.52 0.92
CA ASP A 112 15.48 -8.97 1.05
C ASP A 112 16.42 -9.47 2.14
N ALA A 113 15.94 -10.42 2.95
CA ALA A 113 16.79 -11.15 3.89
C ALA A 113 17.51 -12.33 3.19
N PRO A 114 18.66 -12.81 3.70
CA PRO A 114 19.35 -13.96 3.10
C PRO A 114 18.47 -15.22 2.97
N GLY A 115 17.60 -15.45 3.97
CA GLY A 115 16.64 -16.55 3.94
C GLY A 115 15.62 -16.48 2.80
N HIS A 116 15.46 -15.33 2.13
CA HIS A 116 14.55 -15.19 0.99
C HIS A 116 14.93 -16.11 -0.18
N VAL A 117 16.22 -16.27 -0.46
CA VAL A 117 16.71 -16.98 -1.66
C VAL A 117 17.53 -18.24 -1.33
N PHE A 118 17.89 -18.45 -0.07
CA PHE A 118 18.74 -19.56 0.36
C PHE A 118 18.09 -20.34 1.51
N GLU A 119 17.67 -21.57 1.21
CA GLU A 119 16.96 -22.45 2.17
C GLU A 119 17.68 -22.63 3.50
N HIS A 120 18.99 -22.90 3.47
CA HIS A 120 19.78 -23.11 4.70
C HIS A 120 19.88 -21.86 5.59
N TYR A 121 19.71 -20.66 5.02
CA TYR A 121 19.62 -19.42 5.79
C TYR A 121 18.20 -19.20 6.33
N TYR A 122 17.17 -19.62 5.59
CA TYR A 122 15.80 -19.63 6.07
C TYR A 122 15.63 -20.53 7.30
N ASP A 123 16.11 -21.77 7.21
CA ASP A 123 16.09 -22.74 8.32
C ASP A 123 16.86 -22.24 9.56
N ALA A 124 17.91 -21.44 9.34
CA ALA A 124 18.74 -20.87 10.38
C ALA A 124 18.21 -19.52 10.92
N GLY A 125 17.08 -19.01 10.43
CA GLY A 125 16.44 -17.79 10.91
C GLY A 125 17.15 -16.49 10.50
N PHE A 126 17.82 -16.47 9.36
CA PHE A 126 18.41 -15.24 8.80
C PHE A 126 17.32 -14.40 8.12
N ASP A 127 16.45 -13.85 8.96
CA ASP A 127 15.30 -13.01 8.62
C ASP A 127 15.65 -11.51 8.65
N VAL A 128 14.69 -10.66 8.26
CA VAL A 128 14.90 -9.20 8.13
C VAL A 128 15.29 -8.52 9.45
N ASP A 129 14.90 -9.08 10.59
CA ASP A 129 15.24 -8.57 11.92
C ASP A 129 16.68 -8.91 12.35
N THR A 130 17.38 -9.74 11.56
CA THR A 130 18.80 -10.05 11.75
C THR A 130 19.74 -9.13 10.98
N LEU A 131 19.22 -8.24 10.12
CA LEU A 131 20.02 -7.33 9.31
C LEU A 131 20.66 -6.22 10.17
N ASP A 132 21.92 -5.91 9.90
CA ASP A 132 22.63 -4.80 10.55
C ASP A 132 22.07 -3.44 10.07
N LEU A 133 21.46 -2.68 10.98
CA LEU A 133 20.89 -1.37 10.69
C LEU A 133 21.94 -0.35 10.22
N ALA A 134 23.22 -0.52 10.56
CA ALA A 134 24.29 0.33 10.08
C ALA A 134 24.56 0.16 8.57
N VAL A 135 24.21 -1.00 7.99
CA VAL A 135 24.25 -1.22 6.54
C VAL A 135 23.09 -0.51 5.84
N LEU A 136 21.92 -0.45 6.50
CA LEU A 136 20.70 0.12 5.92
C LEU A 136 20.60 1.65 6.09
N ASN A 137 21.44 2.25 6.93
CA ASN A 137 21.43 3.68 7.22
C ASN A 137 22.85 4.25 7.15
N GLY A 138 23.15 4.99 6.09
CA GLY A 138 24.51 5.49 5.87
C GLY A 138 24.73 6.19 4.54
N PRO A 139 25.97 6.65 4.30
CA PRO A 139 26.33 7.25 3.02
C PRO A 139 26.18 6.23 1.89
N ALA A 140 25.56 6.63 0.79
CA ALA A 140 25.41 5.82 -0.40
C ALA A 140 25.82 6.61 -1.65
N LEU A 141 26.24 5.88 -2.68
CA LEU A 141 26.60 6.46 -3.96
C LEU A 141 25.43 6.30 -4.94
N LEU A 142 24.86 7.42 -5.39
CA LEU A 142 23.90 7.43 -6.49
C LEU A 142 24.66 7.46 -7.82
N VAL A 143 24.45 6.43 -8.64
CA VAL A 143 25.10 6.29 -9.96
C VAL A 143 24.04 6.27 -11.05
N ASP A 144 24.24 7.10 -12.07
CA ASP A 144 23.44 7.10 -13.30
C ASP A 144 23.97 6.03 -14.26
N VAL A 145 23.12 5.05 -14.62
CA VAL A 145 23.47 3.92 -15.50
C VAL A 145 22.55 3.88 -16.74
N PRO A 146 23.07 3.46 -17.93
CA PRO A 146 22.24 3.33 -19.11
C PRO A 146 21.08 2.35 -18.90
N ARG A 147 19.88 2.75 -19.35
CA ARG A 147 18.71 1.86 -19.35
C ARG A 147 18.90 0.70 -20.32
N ASP A 148 18.15 -0.38 -20.07
CA ASP A 148 18.04 -1.55 -20.95
C ASP A 148 19.37 -2.27 -21.23
N LYS A 149 20.31 -2.17 -20.30
CA LYS A 149 21.61 -2.85 -20.34
C LYS A 149 21.95 -3.46 -18.98
N ASN A 150 22.64 -4.59 -19.01
CA ASN A 150 23.19 -5.19 -17.79
C ASN A 150 24.27 -4.27 -17.21
N ILE A 151 24.26 -4.10 -15.89
CA ILE A 151 25.29 -3.37 -15.17
C ILE A 151 26.54 -4.24 -15.08
N THR A 152 27.68 -3.72 -15.54
CA THR A 152 28.99 -4.38 -15.50
C THR A 152 30.02 -3.44 -14.87
N GLU A 153 31.20 -3.95 -14.53
CA GLU A 153 32.30 -3.16 -13.96
C GLU A 153 32.63 -1.88 -14.77
N SER A 154 32.58 -1.98 -16.10
CA SER A 154 32.96 -0.88 -17.00
C SER A 154 31.90 0.22 -17.13
N LEU A 155 30.71 0.02 -16.55
CA LEU A 155 29.59 0.94 -16.61
C LEU A 155 29.48 1.73 -15.29
N CYS A 156 30.18 2.86 -15.21
CA CYS A 156 29.99 3.81 -14.12
C CYS A 156 30.06 5.25 -14.65
N GLY A 157 28.89 5.88 -14.79
CA GLY A 157 28.73 7.24 -15.31
C GLY A 157 28.88 8.32 -14.23
N ARG A 158 27.96 9.30 -14.22
CA ARG A 158 27.90 10.36 -13.20
C ARG A 158 27.61 9.76 -11.82
N LYS A 159 28.21 10.35 -10.79
CA LYS A 159 28.16 9.88 -9.41
C LYS A 159 27.83 11.05 -8.48
N SER A 160 26.96 10.80 -7.51
CA SER A 160 26.64 11.75 -6.44
C SER A 160 26.61 11.01 -5.11
N LEU A 161 27.19 11.60 -4.06
CA LEU A 161 27.09 11.06 -2.71
C LEU A 161 25.75 11.50 -2.09
N ILE A 162 25.02 10.56 -1.53
CA ILE A 162 23.77 10.77 -0.78
C ILE A 162 23.88 10.09 0.58
N GLN A 163 22.92 10.36 1.46
CA GLN A 163 22.74 9.65 2.71
C GLN A 163 21.40 8.93 2.65
N VAL A 164 21.41 7.61 2.85
CA VAL A 164 20.20 6.77 2.90
C VAL A 164 19.81 6.59 4.35
N MET A 165 18.51 6.74 4.62
CA MET A 165 17.92 6.51 5.92
C MET A 165 16.57 5.82 5.75
N LEU A 166 16.30 4.84 6.59
CA LEU A 166 14.97 4.30 6.77
C LEU A 166 14.18 5.25 7.69
N ALA A 167 13.12 5.85 7.15
CA ALA A 167 12.21 6.64 7.95
C ALA A 167 11.49 5.71 8.96
N SER A 168 11.69 5.98 10.26
CA SER A 168 11.03 5.28 11.38
C SER A 168 9.94 6.16 11.98
#